data_AF-A0A522XTW6-F1
#
_entry.id   AF-A0A522XTW6-F1
#
_cell.length_a   1.000
_cell.length_b   1.000
_cell.length_c   1.000
_cell.angle_alpha   90.00
_cell.angle_beta   90.00
_cell.angle_gamma   90.00
#
_symmetry.space_group_name_H-M   'P 1'
#
loop_
_entity.id
_entity.type
_entity.pdbx_description
1 polymer ?
#
loop_
_entity_poly.entity_id
_entity_poly.type
_entity_poly.pdbx_seq_one_letter_code
_entity_poly.pdbx_strand_id
1 'polypeptide(L)'
;MLPLLGIFFVIAFPAGATLNPGGTVSFYINDDDLNTSHRGIDEVSTSGLLEFTINGISIQGPSKIVETNNDSGVFVGRISIPSTINGRPLQQGDTLVIKYNDASDYSGNPTTASKSITVAKHNTNFSASAKNVRIGQQFQVTIYDPDFNLDSRKVDNIPLSLIEFRTENGVRVTLDNKAFDSKTASLRETGKNTNLFTASLKMPKEIDGKRLKIGASAQLKFTDITSPSRTTETLKTNIKIGLR
;
A
#
# COMPACT_ATOMS: atom_id res chain seq x y z
N MET A 1 4.09 37.83 -25.27
CA MET A 1 3.97 36.44 -25.78
C MET A 1 4.90 35.58 -24.95
N LEU A 2 4.37 34.79 -24.02
CA LEU A 2 5.15 33.66 -23.49
C LEU A 2 5.15 32.57 -24.58
N PRO A 3 6.28 31.92 -24.86
CA PRO A 3 6.24 30.71 -25.66
C PRO A 3 5.46 29.67 -24.86
N LEU A 4 4.43 29.06 -25.47
CA LEU A 4 3.90 27.79 -24.99
C LEU A 4 5.09 26.82 -24.97
N LEU A 5 5.57 26.45 -23.78
CA LEU A 5 6.41 25.27 -23.64
C LEU A 5 5.58 24.10 -24.17
N GLY A 6 6.08 23.42 -25.23
CA GLY A 6 5.51 22.19 -25.73
C GLY A 6 5.25 21.23 -24.57
N ILE A 7 4.02 20.72 -24.49
CA ILE A 7 3.61 19.82 -23.43
C ILE A 7 4.50 18.58 -23.54
N PHE A 8 5.30 18.37 -22.50
CA PHE A 8 6.17 17.23 -22.40
C PHE A 8 5.32 15.96 -22.35
N PHE A 9 5.69 15.01 -23.19
CA PHE A 9 5.47 13.59 -22.99
C PHE A 9 5.84 13.20 -21.55
N VAL A 10 4.86 12.83 -20.73
CA VAL A 10 5.15 12.40 -19.36
C VAL A 10 4.28 11.20 -19.00
N ILE A 11 4.87 10.00 -19.08
CA ILE A 11 4.44 8.92 -18.19
C ILE A 11 4.76 9.38 -16.76
N ALA A 12 3.75 9.44 -15.90
CA ALA A 12 3.89 9.85 -14.51
C ALA A 12 3.33 8.79 -13.55
N PHE A 13 3.96 8.68 -12.39
CA PHE A 13 3.35 8.03 -11.23
C PHE A 13 2.71 9.10 -10.33
N PRO A 14 1.61 8.80 -9.62
CA PRO A 14 1.05 9.72 -8.65
C PRO A 14 2.09 10.06 -7.57
N ALA A 15 1.98 11.25 -6.98
CA ALA A 15 2.84 11.63 -5.87
C ALA A 15 2.69 10.63 -4.71
N GLY A 16 3.81 10.17 -4.17
CA GLY A 16 3.83 9.15 -3.11
C GLY A 16 3.47 7.74 -3.59
N ALA A 17 3.47 7.46 -4.90
CA ALA A 17 3.35 6.10 -5.40
C ALA A 17 4.44 5.20 -4.82
N THR A 18 4.04 4.03 -4.35
CA THR A 18 4.94 2.96 -3.90
C THR A 18 4.78 1.76 -4.83
N LEU A 19 5.87 1.00 -4.99
CA LEU A 19 5.86 -0.27 -5.71
C LEU A 19 5.84 -1.42 -4.69
N ASN A 20 4.65 -1.80 -4.26
CA ASN A 20 4.44 -2.85 -3.27
C ASN A 20 4.20 -4.21 -3.95
N PRO A 21 5.00 -5.26 -3.65
CA PRO A 21 4.80 -6.60 -4.20
C PRO A 21 3.40 -7.15 -3.90
N GLY A 22 2.69 -7.66 -4.91
CA GLY A 22 1.29 -8.08 -4.78
C GLY A 22 0.26 -6.93 -4.82
N GLY A 23 0.73 -5.68 -4.89
CA GLY A 23 -0.11 -4.49 -4.95
C GLY A 23 -0.51 -4.09 -6.38
N THR A 24 -1.07 -2.89 -6.50
CA THR A 24 -1.43 -2.24 -7.76
C THR A 24 -0.89 -0.83 -7.75
N VAL A 25 -0.07 -0.50 -8.73
CA VAL A 25 0.39 0.88 -8.95
C VAL A 25 -0.38 1.51 -10.10
N SER A 26 -0.67 2.79 -9.94
CA SER A 26 -1.32 3.60 -10.96
C SER A 26 -0.28 4.43 -11.70
N PHE A 27 -0.47 4.62 -12.99
CA PHE A 27 0.34 5.53 -13.78
C PHE A 27 -0.57 6.38 -14.68
N TYR A 28 -0.04 7.50 -15.15
CA TYR A 28 -0.70 8.41 -16.04
C TYR A 28 0.12 8.62 -17.29
N ILE A 29 -0.55 8.81 -18.41
CA ILE A 29 0.02 9.21 -19.68
C ILE A 29 -0.68 10.51 -20.06
N ASN A 30 0.09 11.53 -20.39
CA ASN A 30 -0.43 12.76 -20.98
C ASN A 30 -0.07 12.75 -22.46
N ASP A 31 -1.09 12.65 -23.30
CA ASP A 31 -0.96 12.57 -24.74
C ASP A 31 -2.28 12.96 -25.43
N ASP A 32 -2.26 14.09 -26.13
CA ASP A 32 -3.43 14.61 -26.83
C ASP A 32 -3.78 13.77 -28.07
N ASP A 33 -2.82 13.04 -28.66
CA ASP A 33 -3.07 12.21 -29.86
C ASP A 33 -3.91 10.97 -29.54
N LEU A 34 -3.89 10.54 -28.27
CA LEU A 34 -4.74 9.47 -27.76
C LEU A 34 -6.18 9.94 -27.48
N ASN A 35 -6.41 11.25 -27.36
CA ASN A 35 -7.71 11.85 -27.12
C ASN A 35 -8.44 12.08 -28.46
N THR A 36 -9.28 11.13 -28.82
CA THR A 36 -10.02 11.12 -30.09
C THR A 36 -11.45 11.65 -29.94
N SER A 37 -11.93 11.82 -28.71
CA SER A 37 -13.30 12.19 -28.40
C SER A 37 -13.40 13.41 -27.48
N HIS A 38 -13.87 14.53 -28.04
CA HIS A 38 -14.10 15.77 -27.29
C HIS A 38 -15.38 15.77 -26.40
N ARG A 39 -16.13 14.65 -26.37
CA ARG A 39 -17.47 14.55 -25.73
C ARG A 39 -17.68 13.30 -24.88
N GLY A 40 -16.71 12.40 -24.83
CA GLY A 40 -16.76 11.15 -24.08
C GLY A 40 -15.39 10.77 -23.57
N ILE A 41 -15.38 9.91 -22.55
CA ILE A 41 -14.16 9.31 -22.00
C ILE A 41 -13.62 8.28 -23.00
N ASP A 42 -12.36 8.45 -23.42
CA ASP A 42 -11.69 7.49 -24.29
C ASP A 42 -11.14 6.27 -23.52
N GLU A 43 -11.23 5.10 -24.15
CA GLU A 43 -10.54 3.88 -23.72
C GLU A 43 -9.54 3.45 -24.80
N VAL A 44 -8.27 3.40 -24.44
CA VAL A 44 -7.18 3.15 -25.39
C VAL A 44 -6.57 1.78 -25.11
N SER A 45 -6.47 0.94 -26.15
CA SER A 45 -5.77 -0.35 -26.07
C SER A 45 -4.28 -0.13 -25.82
N THR A 46 -3.69 -0.93 -24.91
CA THR A 46 -2.26 -0.85 -24.60
C THR A 46 -1.38 -1.74 -25.49
N SER A 47 -1.99 -2.56 -26.36
CA SER A 47 -1.25 -3.49 -27.22
C SER A 47 -0.36 -2.73 -28.20
N GLY A 48 0.95 -3.01 -28.19
CA GLY A 48 1.95 -2.29 -28.99
C GLY A 48 2.30 -0.90 -28.45
N LEU A 49 1.38 -0.27 -27.72
CA LEU A 49 1.53 1.05 -27.11
C LEU A 49 2.41 1.02 -25.86
N LEU A 50 2.18 0.07 -24.96
CA LEU A 50 2.87 0.00 -23.67
C LEU A 50 3.55 -1.34 -23.45
N GLU A 51 4.79 -1.27 -22.96
CA GLU A 51 5.56 -2.41 -22.51
C GLU A 51 5.88 -2.25 -21.02
N PHE A 52 5.77 -3.36 -20.27
CA PHE A 52 5.99 -3.38 -18.83
C PHE A 52 7.04 -4.42 -18.50
N THR A 53 8.09 -4.02 -17.79
CA THR A 53 9.12 -4.95 -17.34
C THR A 53 9.45 -4.73 -15.87
N ILE A 54 9.81 -5.80 -15.17
CA ILE A 54 10.48 -5.72 -13.88
C ILE A 54 11.87 -6.30 -14.06
N ASN A 55 12.90 -5.48 -13.85
CA ASN A 55 14.31 -5.86 -14.10
C ASN A 55 14.52 -6.46 -15.50
N GLY A 56 13.86 -5.88 -16.52
CA GLY A 56 13.92 -6.36 -17.91
C GLY A 56 13.08 -7.60 -18.22
N ILE A 57 12.44 -8.22 -17.23
CA ILE A 57 11.53 -9.36 -17.43
C ILE A 57 10.13 -8.81 -17.71
N SER A 58 9.55 -9.19 -18.85
CA SER A 58 8.21 -8.75 -19.24
C SER A 58 7.15 -9.25 -18.25
N ILE A 59 6.26 -8.34 -17.88
CA ILE A 59 5.08 -8.64 -17.07
C ILE A 59 3.81 -8.18 -17.80
N GLN A 60 2.68 -8.75 -17.43
CA GLN A 60 1.40 -8.34 -17.98
C GLN A 60 0.98 -6.98 -17.41
N GLY A 61 0.77 -6.00 -18.28
CA GLY A 61 0.15 -4.73 -17.92
C GLY A 61 -1.38 -4.73 -18.11
N PRO A 62 -2.06 -3.61 -17.85
CA PRO A 62 -3.47 -3.46 -18.20
C PRO A 62 -3.67 -3.57 -19.71
N SER A 63 -4.78 -4.14 -20.16
CA SER A 63 -5.13 -4.24 -21.59
C SER A 63 -5.63 -2.92 -22.18
N LYS A 64 -6.05 -1.98 -21.32
CA LYS A 64 -6.51 -0.65 -21.69
C LYS A 64 -6.12 0.40 -20.65
N ILE A 65 -5.91 1.63 -21.10
CA ILE A 65 -5.90 2.84 -20.27
C ILE A 65 -7.19 3.62 -20.53
N VAL A 66 -7.62 4.42 -19.55
CA VAL A 66 -8.89 5.14 -19.62
C VAL A 66 -8.62 6.62 -19.42
N GLU A 67 -9.26 7.48 -20.18
CA GLU A 67 -9.16 8.92 -20.02
C GLU A 67 -9.71 9.35 -18.65
N THR A 68 -9.05 10.31 -18.00
CA THR A 68 -9.37 10.71 -16.64
C THR A 68 -10.59 11.62 -16.54
N ASN A 69 -10.85 12.40 -17.59
CA ASN A 69 -12.04 13.24 -17.75
C ASN A 69 -12.28 13.47 -19.25
N ASN A 70 -13.46 13.95 -19.60
CA ASN A 70 -13.79 14.28 -20.99
C ASN A 70 -12.78 15.28 -21.56
N ASP A 71 -12.17 14.95 -22.70
CA ASP A 71 -11.29 15.83 -23.47
C ASP A 71 -10.10 16.36 -22.65
N SER A 72 -9.52 15.50 -21.82
CA SER A 72 -8.43 15.83 -20.91
C SER A 72 -7.04 15.60 -21.48
N GLY A 73 -6.90 14.70 -22.46
CA GLY A 73 -5.58 14.24 -22.94
C GLY A 73 -4.79 13.42 -21.90
N VAL A 74 -5.38 13.17 -20.72
CA VAL A 74 -4.73 12.48 -19.61
C VAL A 74 -5.39 11.13 -19.39
N PHE A 75 -4.62 10.07 -19.56
CA PHE A 75 -5.04 8.69 -19.43
C PHE A 75 -4.47 8.06 -18.17
N VAL A 76 -5.27 7.21 -17.52
CA VAL A 76 -4.87 6.44 -16.36
C VAL A 76 -4.77 4.96 -16.70
N GLY A 77 -3.64 4.36 -16.32
CA GLY A 77 -3.44 2.91 -16.27
C GLY A 77 -3.28 2.40 -14.84
N ARG A 78 -3.54 1.10 -14.68
CA ARG A 78 -3.36 0.37 -13.41
C ARG A 78 -2.66 -0.94 -13.69
N ILE A 79 -1.53 -1.16 -13.03
CA ILE A 79 -0.76 -2.39 -13.20
C ILE A 79 -0.67 -3.15 -11.88
N SER A 80 -1.04 -4.43 -11.94
CA SER A 80 -0.89 -5.37 -10.83
C SER A 80 0.56 -5.83 -10.75
N ILE A 81 1.16 -5.68 -9.57
CA ILE A 81 2.56 -6.01 -9.32
C ILE A 81 2.61 -7.44 -8.80
N PRO A 82 3.33 -8.37 -9.47
CA PRO A 82 3.41 -9.73 -8.99
C PRO A 82 4.21 -9.78 -7.69
N SER A 83 3.89 -10.68 -6.76
CA SER A 83 4.70 -10.85 -5.54
C SER A 83 6.06 -11.52 -5.83
N THR A 84 6.16 -12.25 -6.93
CA THR A 84 7.37 -12.97 -7.37
C THR A 84 7.65 -12.71 -8.84
N ILE A 85 8.92 -12.72 -9.22
CA ILE A 85 9.38 -12.64 -10.61
C ILE A 85 10.53 -13.63 -10.81
N ASN A 86 10.51 -14.41 -11.89
CA ASN A 86 11.48 -15.50 -12.13
C ASN A 86 11.70 -16.43 -10.92
N GLY A 87 10.62 -16.79 -10.21
CA GLY A 87 10.68 -17.72 -9.08
C GLY A 87 11.25 -17.16 -7.77
N ARG A 88 11.58 -15.87 -7.69
CA ARG A 88 11.97 -15.20 -6.44
C ARG A 88 10.98 -14.11 -6.05
N PRO A 89 10.78 -13.82 -4.76
CA PRO A 89 10.06 -12.62 -4.33
C PRO A 89 10.70 -11.35 -4.87
N LEU A 90 9.87 -10.34 -5.12
CA LEU A 90 10.36 -8.98 -5.36
C LEU A 90 11.05 -8.46 -4.11
N GLN A 91 12.13 -7.70 -4.31
CA GLN A 91 13.01 -7.19 -3.26
C GLN A 91 13.37 -5.74 -3.50
N GLN A 92 13.91 -5.09 -2.48
CA GLN A 92 14.40 -3.73 -2.57
C GLN A 92 15.36 -3.57 -3.76
N GLY A 93 15.12 -2.56 -4.59
CA GLY A 93 15.89 -2.30 -5.82
C GLY A 93 15.29 -2.89 -7.09
N ASP A 94 14.36 -3.85 -6.99
CA ASP A 94 13.62 -4.33 -8.16
C ASP A 94 12.82 -3.18 -8.77
N THR A 95 12.96 -2.97 -10.08
CA THR A 95 12.48 -1.78 -10.75
C THR A 95 11.46 -2.13 -11.82
N LEU A 96 10.25 -1.61 -11.67
CA LEU A 96 9.25 -1.57 -12.73
C LEU A 96 9.63 -0.48 -13.72
N VAL A 97 9.66 -0.83 -15.00
CA VAL A 97 9.80 0.10 -16.12
C VAL A 97 8.54 0.01 -16.97
N ILE A 98 7.93 1.16 -17.21
CA ILE A 98 6.85 1.36 -18.19
C ILE A 98 7.48 2.08 -19.37
N LYS A 99 7.44 1.45 -20.54
CA LYS A 99 7.86 2.04 -21.80
C LYS A 99 6.60 2.35 -22.62
N TYR A 100 6.55 3.56 -23.15
CA TYR A 100 5.48 4.05 -24.00
C TYR A 100 6.03 4.30 -25.40
N ASN A 101 5.52 3.52 -26.36
CA ASN A 101 5.82 3.66 -27.78
C ASN A 101 4.77 4.59 -28.38
N ASP A 102 5.18 5.82 -28.66
CA ASP A 102 4.32 6.82 -29.24
C ASP A 102 4.49 6.89 -30.75
N ALA A 103 3.36 6.98 -31.45
CA ALA A 103 3.33 7.09 -32.89
C ALA A 103 3.69 8.50 -33.38
N SER A 104 3.50 9.56 -32.59
CA SER A 104 3.70 10.95 -33.03
C SER A 104 4.01 11.90 -31.88
N ASP A 105 5.25 12.41 -31.86
CA ASP A 105 5.62 13.53 -31.00
C ASP A 105 5.00 14.86 -31.50
N TYR A 106 5.29 15.97 -30.83
CA TYR A 106 4.84 17.31 -31.24
C TYR A 106 5.23 17.68 -32.69
N SER A 107 6.26 17.03 -33.25
CA SER A 107 6.71 17.24 -34.63
C SER A 107 6.15 16.18 -35.61
N GLY A 108 5.27 15.29 -35.15
CA GLY A 108 4.64 14.22 -35.92
C GLY A 108 5.53 12.99 -36.14
N ASN A 109 6.61 12.81 -35.36
CA ASN A 109 7.53 11.68 -35.52
C ASN A 109 7.35 10.63 -34.41
N PRO A 110 7.47 9.33 -34.72
CA PRO A 110 7.43 8.28 -33.69
C PRO A 110 8.53 8.46 -32.65
N THR A 111 8.19 8.26 -31.39
CA THR A 111 9.13 8.35 -30.28
C THR A 111 8.86 7.31 -29.20
N THR A 112 9.73 7.24 -28.20
CA THR A 112 9.55 6.35 -27.07
C THR A 112 9.91 7.08 -25.79
N ALA A 113 9.01 7.01 -24.82
CA ALA A 113 9.25 7.46 -23.46
C ALA A 113 9.35 6.28 -22.50
N SER A 114 10.02 6.47 -21.37
CA SER A 114 10.08 5.45 -20.33
C SER A 114 10.08 6.09 -18.96
N LYS A 115 9.40 5.44 -18.01
CA LYS A 115 9.37 5.82 -16.62
C LYS A 115 9.52 4.60 -15.75
N SER A 116 10.23 4.76 -14.64
CA SER A 116 10.47 3.70 -13.70
C SER A 116 10.09 4.07 -12.27
N ILE A 117 9.76 3.05 -11.51
CA ILE A 117 9.56 3.10 -10.07
C ILE A 117 10.19 1.84 -9.46
N THR A 118 10.80 1.98 -8.30
CA THR A 118 11.60 0.92 -7.66
C THR A 118 10.94 0.50 -6.37
N VAL A 119 11.01 -0.80 -6.06
CA VAL A 119 10.65 -1.34 -4.75
C VAL A 119 11.60 -0.73 -3.72
N ALA A 120 11.07 0.10 -2.83
CA ALA A 120 11.82 0.78 -1.79
C ALA A 120 11.58 0.12 -0.43
N LYS A 121 12.54 0.25 0.47
CA LYS A 121 12.34 -0.08 1.88
C LYS A 121 11.60 1.09 2.56
N HIS A 122 10.59 0.79 3.36
CA HIS A 122 9.90 1.76 4.18
C HIS A 122 10.19 1.51 5.66
N ASN A 123 9.99 2.56 6.47
CA ASN A 123 10.09 2.43 7.92
C ASN A 123 8.69 2.18 8.49
N THR A 124 8.57 1.12 9.28
CA THR A 124 7.34 0.81 10.00
C THR A 124 7.35 1.49 11.37
N ASN A 125 6.19 2.00 11.80
CA ASN A 125 5.97 2.44 13.19
C ASN A 125 4.78 1.70 13.78
N PHE A 126 4.90 1.28 15.04
CA PHE A 126 3.84 0.60 15.78
C PHE A 126 3.63 1.23 17.15
N SER A 127 2.38 1.59 17.46
CA SER A 127 2.03 2.22 18.73
C SER A 127 0.66 1.80 19.24
N ALA A 128 0.42 2.10 20.52
CA ALA A 128 -0.89 2.00 21.16
C ALA A 128 -1.23 3.37 21.76
N SER A 129 -2.51 3.74 21.74
CA SER A 129 -2.98 5.07 22.14
C SER A 129 -2.78 5.41 23.61
N ALA A 130 -2.53 4.41 24.46
CA ALA A 130 -2.28 4.59 25.88
C ALA A 130 -1.28 3.58 26.41
N LYS A 131 -0.44 4.01 27.36
CA LYS A 131 0.47 3.14 28.10
C LYS A 131 -0.22 2.43 29.27
N ASN A 132 -1.35 2.94 29.74
CA ASN A 132 -2.20 2.30 30.76
C ASN A 132 -3.58 2.06 30.16
N VAL A 133 -4.07 0.82 30.19
CA VAL A 133 -5.38 0.45 29.65
C VAL A 133 -6.15 -0.32 30.71
N ARG A 134 -7.29 0.21 31.14
CA ARG A 134 -8.14 -0.46 32.14
C ARG A 134 -8.89 -1.63 31.50
N ILE A 135 -9.19 -2.65 32.31
CA ILE A 135 -10.09 -3.73 31.88
C ILE A 135 -11.43 -3.11 31.45
N GLY A 136 -11.93 -3.53 30.29
CA GLY A 136 -13.14 -3.00 29.67
C GLY A 136 -12.96 -1.65 28.95
N GLN A 137 -11.80 -1.00 29.06
CA GLN A 137 -11.51 0.24 28.35
C GLN A 137 -11.13 -0.04 26.90
N GLN A 138 -11.57 0.83 25.99
CA GLN A 138 -11.09 0.83 24.62
C GLN A 138 -9.68 1.44 24.54
N PHE A 139 -8.84 0.85 23.71
CA PHE A 139 -7.56 1.40 23.29
C PHE A 139 -7.42 1.22 21.77
N GLN A 140 -6.66 2.11 21.14
CA GLN A 140 -6.36 2.02 19.71
C GLN A 140 -4.95 1.49 19.52
N VAL A 141 -4.76 0.62 18.54
CA VAL A 141 -3.46 0.27 17.99
C VAL A 141 -3.31 0.95 16.63
N THR A 142 -2.12 1.47 16.37
CA THR A 142 -1.81 2.22 15.16
C THR A 142 -0.53 1.70 14.55
N ILE A 143 -0.58 1.38 13.26
CA ILE A 143 0.56 0.99 12.45
C ILE A 143 0.69 1.99 11.31
N TYR A 144 1.86 2.60 11.16
CA TYR A 144 2.25 3.24 9.89
C TYR A 144 3.15 2.27 9.16
N ASP A 145 2.72 1.80 7.99
CA ASP A 145 3.48 0.85 7.18
C ASP A 145 3.07 0.96 5.69
N PRO A 146 3.88 1.64 4.86
CA PRO A 146 3.60 1.75 3.44
C PRO A 146 3.60 0.43 2.68
N ASP A 147 4.24 -0.64 3.17
CA ASP A 147 4.32 -1.92 2.47
C ASP A 147 2.95 -2.64 2.45
N PHE A 148 2.06 -2.32 3.40
CA PHE A 148 0.67 -2.82 3.46
C PHE A 148 -0.35 -1.99 2.66
N ASN A 149 0.04 -0.85 2.10
CA ASN A 149 -0.82 -0.04 1.23
C ASN A 149 -0.72 -0.56 -0.22
N LEU A 150 -1.46 -1.63 -0.49
CA LEU A 150 -1.39 -2.39 -1.74
C LEU A 150 -2.10 -1.69 -2.90
N ASP A 151 -3.09 -0.84 -2.66
CA ASP A 151 -3.78 -0.08 -3.69
C ASP A 151 -4.10 1.34 -3.21
N SER A 152 -3.28 2.30 -3.65
CA SER A 152 -3.44 3.73 -3.38
C SER A 152 -4.85 4.32 -3.67
N ARG A 153 -5.70 3.63 -4.42
CA ARG A 153 -7.08 4.07 -4.72
C ARG A 153 -8.14 3.42 -3.84
N LYS A 154 -7.75 2.52 -2.94
CA LYS A 154 -8.62 1.81 -2.00
C LYS A 154 -8.10 2.01 -0.58
N VAL A 155 -8.90 1.54 0.36
CA VAL A 155 -8.50 1.44 1.75
C VAL A 155 -8.08 -0.01 1.97
N ASP A 156 -6.86 -0.21 2.43
CA ASP A 156 -6.32 -1.53 2.71
C ASP A 156 -6.45 -1.92 4.19
N ASN A 157 -6.08 -3.15 4.51
CA ASN A 157 -6.25 -3.74 5.83
C ASN A 157 -5.02 -4.55 6.25
N ILE A 158 -4.69 -4.48 7.54
CA ILE A 158 -3.69 -5.34 8.19
C ILE A 158 -4.42 -6.30 9.14
N PRO A 159 -4.26 -7.63 9.01
CA PRO A 159 -4.87 -8.58 9.92
C PRO A 159 -4.45 -8.38 11.38
N LEU A 160 -5.39 -8.43 12.33
CA LEU A 160 -5.07 -8.35 13.76
C LEU A 160 -4.24 -9.55 14.26
N SER A 161 -4.21 -10.65 13.50
CA SER A 161 -3.39 -11.83 13.76
C SER A 161 -1.88 -11.55 13.69
N LEU A 162 -1.46 -10.46 13.04
CA LEU A 162 -0.04 -10.05 13.00
C LEU A 162 0.43 -9.34 14.27
N ILE A 163 -0.48 -9.02 15.21
CA ILE A 163 -0.15 -8.41 16.50
C ILE A 163 -0.34 -9.44 17.61
N GLU A 164 0.77 -9.91 18.17
CA GLU A 164 0.78 -10.76 19.36
C GLU A 164 0.58 -9.92 20.62
N PHE A 165 -0.30 -10.37 21.52
CA PHE A 165 -0.47 -9.88 22.87
C PHE A 165 0.11 -10.90 23.85
N ARG A 166 1.12 -10.48 24.62
CA ARG A 166 1.77 -11.30 25.63
C ARG A 166 1.74 -10.63 26.99
N THR A 167 1.37 -11.35 28.03
CA THR A 167 1.45 -10.87 29.42
C THR A 167 2.60 -11.54 30.18
N GLU A 168 3.04 -10.90 31.26
CA GLU A 168 4.03 -11.49 32.19
C GLU A 168 3.52 -12.79 32.85
N ASN A 169 2.20 -12.94 33.03
CA ASN A 169 1.59 -14.15 33.60
C ASN A 169 1.31 -15.25 32.55
N GLY A 170 1.90 -15.17 31.36
CA GLY A 170 1.93 -16.29 30.40
C GLY A 170 0.71 -16.40 29.48
N VAL A 171 -0.12 -15.36 29.37
CA VAL A 171 -1.09 -15.27 28.25
C VAL A 171 -0.32 -14.89 26.99
N ARG A 172 -0.55 -15.62 25.90
CA ARG A 172 0.04 -15.35 24.59
C ARG A 172 -0.98 -15.69 23.51
N VAL A 173 -1.56 -14.64 22.93
CA VAL A 173 -2.58 -14.73 21.87
C VAL A 173 -2.32 -13.64 20.84
N THR A 174 -3.11 -13.56 19.79
CA THR A 174 -3.13 -12.39 18.89
C THR A 174 -4.27 -11.46 19.23
N LEU A 175 -4.24 -10.24 18.70
CA LEU A 175 -5.36 -9.30 18.83
C LEU A 175 -6.60 -9.72 18.03
N ASP A 176 -6.49 -10.76 17.19
CA ASP A 176 -7.63 -11.41 16.53
C ASP A 176 -8.41 -12.36 17.47
N ASN A 177 -7.92 -12.59 18.69
CA ASN A 177 -8.67 -13.34 19.69
C ASN A 177 -9.97 -12.59 20.05
N LYS A 178 -11.10 -13.30 20.01
CA LYS A 178 -12.46 -12.78 20.25
C LYS A 178 -12.63 -12.06 21.59
N ALA A 179 -11.78 -12.34 22.58
CA ALA A 179 -11.79 -11.65 23.87
C ALA A 179 -11.56 -10.13 23.74
N PHE A 180 -10.83 -9.67 22.72
CA PHE A 180 -10.51 -8.24 22.54
C PHE A 180 -11.67 -7.37 22.01
N ASP A 181 -12.86 -7.95 21.77
CA ASP A 181 -14.08 -7.23 21.35
C ASP A 181 -13.77 -6.07 20.40
N SER A 182 -13.16 -6.43 19.26
CA SER A 182 -12.74 -5.46 18.26
C SER A 182 -13.94 -5.03 17.41
N LYS A 183 -14.02 -3.73 17.11
CA LYS A 183 -15.04 -3.22 16.18
C LYS A 183 -14.82 -3.70 14.74
N THR A 184 -13.60 -4.11 14.42
CA THR A 184 -13.15 -4.53 13.09
C THR A 184 -12.31 -5.80 13.20
N ALA A 185 -12.31 -6.63 12.17
CA ALA A 185 -11.47 -7.85 12.10
C ALA A 185 -9.99 -7.55 11.75
N SER A 186 -9.69 -6.30 11.38
CA SER A 186 -8.39 -5.83 10.91
C SER A 186 -8.11 -4.42 11.42
N LEU A 187 -6.84 -4.02 11.38
CA LEU A 187 -6.51 -2.59 11.30
C LEU A 187 -6.90 -2.11 9.91
N ARG A 188 -7.67 -1.03 9.86
CA ARG A 188 -8.13 -0.43 8.61
C ARG A 188 -7.31 0.81 8.33
N GLU A 189 -6.93 1.02 7.07
CA GLU A 189 -6.30 2.26 6.66
C GLU A 189 -7.22 3.46 6.96
N THR A 190 -6.65 4.56 7.45
CA THR A 190 -7.40 5.74 7.91
C THR A 190 -8.00 6.55 6.76
N GLY A 191 -7.48 6.34 5.56
CA GLY A 191 -7.95 6.86 4.29
C GLY A 191 -7.14 6.20 3.18
N LYS A 192 -7.56 6.37 1.93
CA LYS A 192 -6.82 5.83 0.78
C LYS A 192 -5.40 6.38 0.77
N ASN A 193 -4.41 5.51 0.61
CA ASN A 193 -3.00 5.91 0.46
C ASN A 193 -2.44 6.74 1.63
N THR A 194 -2.96 6.55 2.84
CA THR A 194 -2.44 7.21 4.05
C THR A 194 -1.29 6.44 4.68
N ASN A 195 -1.11 5.17 4.33
CA ASN A 195 -0.15 4.24 4.94
C ASN A 195 -0.36 4.03 6.46
N LEU A 196 -1.44 4.59 7.02
CA LEU A 196 -1.72 4.62 8.45
C LEU A 196 -2.94 3.76 8.72
N PHE A 197 -2.77 2.71 9.51
CA PHE A 197 -3.76 1.70 9.81
C PHE A 197 -4.10 1.71 11.30
N THR A 198 -5.39 1.64 11.63
CA THR A 198 -5.85 1.67 13.03
C THR A 198 -6.91 0.62 13.32
N ALA A 199 -6.92 0.11 14.55
CA ALA A 199 -8.03 -0.65 15.10
C ALA A 199 -8.29 -0.24 16.54
N SER A 200 -9.57 -0.16 16.93
CA SER A 200 -9.99 0.03 18.32
C SER A 200 -10.41 -1.31 18.91
N LEU A 201 -9.79 -1.68 20.04
CA LEU A 201 -10.04 -2.91 20.77
C LEU A 201 -10.40 -2.60 22.21
N LYS A 202 -11.13 -3.50 22.85
CA LYS A 202 -11.47 -3.41 24.27
C LYS A 202 -10.59 -4.36 25.06
N MET A 203 -9.97 -3.87 26.13
CA MET A 203 -9.15 -4.73 26.99
C MET A 203 -10.03 -5.77 27.71
N PRO A 204 -9.84 -7.07 27.50
CA PRO A 204 -10.65 -8.08 28.17
C PRO A 204 -10.33 -8.19 29.66
N LYS A 205 -11.26 -8.80 30.40
CA LYS A 205 -11.01 -9.26 31.77
C LYS A 205 -10.31 -10.62 31.81
N GLU A 206 -10.55 -11.44 30.79
CA GLU A 206 -10.14 -12.83 30.69
C GLU A 206 -9.89 -13.18 29.23
N ILE A 207 -8.87 -13.99 28.98
CA ILE A 207 -8.52 -14.52 27.66
C ILE A 207 -8.38 -16.02 27.80
N ASP A 208 -9.16 -16.79 27.03
CA ASP A 208 -9.14 -18.26 27.00
C ASP A 208 -9.15 -18.91 28.40
N GLY A 209 -10.03 -18.43 29.29
CA GLY A 209 -10.15 -18.94 30.68
C GLY A 209 -9.13 -18.37 31.67
N LYS A 210 -8.16 -17.55 31.22
CA LYS A 210 -7.12 -16.95 32.06
C LYS A 210 -7.42 -15.49 32.35
N ARG A 211 -7.64 -15.16 33.62
CA ARG A 211 -7.91 -13.77 34.05
C ARG A 211 -6.65 -12.91 33.92
N LEU A 212 -6.83 -11.72 33.37
CA LEU A 212 -5.75 -10.73 33.28
C LEU A 212 -5.51 -10.09 34.66
N LYS A 213 -4.23 -10.00 35.04
CA LYS A 213 -3.81 -9.42 36.32
C LYS A 213 -3.72 -7.90 36.20
N ILE A 214 -4.49 -7.18 37.02
CA ILE A 214 -4.37 -5.72 37.16
C ILE A 214 -2.97 -5.39 37.69
N GLY A 215 -2.34 -4.35 37.15
CA GLY A 215 -0.96 -3.93 37.43
C GLY A 215 0.10 -4.62 36.57
N ALA A 216 -0.23 -5.73 35.91
CA ALA A 216 0.73 -6.47 35.09
C ALA A 216 1.07 -5.72 33.81
N SER A 217 2.30 -5.94 33.32
CA SER A 217 2.68 -5.51 31.98
C SER A 217 2.16 -6.48 30.92
N ALA A 218 1.77 -5.92 29.79
CA ALA A 218 1.57 -6.66 28.55
C ALA A 218 2.40 -6.05 27.43
N GLN A 219 2.94 -6.90 26.57
CA GLN A 219 3.62 -6.52 25.34
C GLN A 219 2.70 -6.79 24.16
N LEU A 220 2.57 -5.78 23.32
CA LEU A 220 2.08 -5.93 21.96
C LEU A 220 3.30 -6.06 21.04
N LYS A 221 3.29 -7.06 20.16
CA LYS A 221 4.36 -7.31 19.20
C LYS A 221 3.76 -7.42 17.80
N PHE A 222 4.01 -6.43 16.94
CA PHE A 222 3.70 -6.49 15.52
C PHE A 222 4.84 -7.19 14.77
N THR A 223 4.49 -8.10 13.86
CA THR A 223 5.44 -8.80 12.99
C THR A 223 5.11 -8.46 11.54
N ASP A 224 5.97 -7.65 10.93
CA ASP A 224 5.88 -7.33 9.51
C ASP A 224 6.62 -8.40 8.68
N ILE A 225 5.88 -8.99 7.75
CA ILE A 225 6.33 -10.03 6.82
C ILE A 225 6.42 -9.53 5.37
N THR A 226 6.09 -8.25 5.15
CA THR A 226 5.97 -7.64 3.82
C THR A 226 7.22 -6.83 3.42
N SER A 227 8.09 -6.51 4.38
CA SER A 227 9.33 -5.77 4.12
C SER A 227 10.14 -6.36 2.96
N PRO A 228 10.46 -5.56 1.93
CA PRO A 228 11.24 -6.00 0.77
C PRO A 228 12.74 -6.19 1.09
N SER A 229 13.14 -6.06 2.35
CA SER A 229 14.53 -6.15 2.84
C SER A 229 15.03 -7.57 3.16
N ARG A 230 14.22 -8.61 2.90
CA ARG A 230 14.48 -10.03 3.24
C ARG A 230 14.54 -10.33 4.74
N THR A 231 14.14 -9.38 5.58
CA THR A 231 14.07 -9.56 7.02
C THR A 231 12.66 -9.31 7.52
N THR A 232 12.17 -10.20 8.39
CA THR A 232 10.96 -9.96 9.17
C THR A 232 11.25 -8.84 10.18
N GLU A 233 10.51 -7.74 10.08
CA GLU A 233 10.62 -6.66 11.06
C GLU A 233 9.68 -6.93 12.23
N THR A 234 10.16 -6.71 13.46
CA THR A 234 9.35 -6.91 14.67
C THR A 234 9.38 -5.66 15.52
N LEU A 235 8.21 -5.07 15.72
CA LEU A 235 8.04 -3.88 16.54
C LEU A 235 7.27 -4.22 17.81
N LYS A 236 7.66 -3.63 18.93
CA LYS A 236 7.08 -3.91 20.25
C LYS A 236 6.67 -2.63 20.94
N THR A 237 5.52 -2.66 21.59
CA THR A 237 5.11 -1.63 22.54
C THR A 237 4.55 -2.29 23.79
N ASN A 238 4.86 -1.74 24.95
CA ASN A 238 4.37 -2.24 26.23
C ASN A 238 3.23 -1.35 26.73
N ILE A 239 2.25 -2.00 27.36
CA ILE A 239 1.14 -1.38 28.09
C ILE A 239 1.03 -1.99 29.48
N LYS A 240 0.40 -1.27 30.41
CA LYS A 240 0.04 -1.72 31.75
C LYS A 240 -1.47 -1.92 31.83
N ILE A 241 -1.89 -3.03 32.45
CA ILE A 241 -3.31 -3.38 32.58
C ILE A 241 -3.87 -2.79 33.88
N GLY A 242 -4.94 -2.00 33.82
CA GLY A 242 -5.76 -1.67 34.99
C GLY A 242 -5.19 -0.65 35.99
N LEU A 243 -4.06 0.02 35.71
CA LEU A 243 -3.57 1.10 36.55
C LEU A 243 -4.16 2.46 36.12
N ARG A 244 -4.40 3.35 37.10
CA ARG A 244 -4.91 4.70 36.85
C ARG A 244 -3.82 5.62 36.35
#